data_AF-A0A5N5T7E7-F1
#
_entry.id   AF-A0A5N5T7E7-F1
#
_cell.length_a   1.000
_cell.length_b   1.000
_cell.length_c   1.000
_cell.angle_alpha   90.00
_cell.angle_beta   90.00
_cell.angle_gamma   90.00
#
_symmetry.space_group_name_H-M   'P 1'
#
loop_
_entity.id
_entity.type
_entity.pdbx_description
1 polymer ?
#
loop_
_entity_poly.entity_id
_entity_poly.type
_entity_poly.pdbx_seq_one_letter_code
_entity_poly.pdbx_strand_id
1 'polypeptide(L)'
;MRFLDLIEGRVYNQNMTKMKDIALKDRKDMPPERVINKIQDFIWDEILDYIECFTGPNIMGFHTMLINKPPDPGTRSSRHPLHQDLYYFPFRPANRIVCAWTAMEKVYRDNGCLFVIPGSHKGKLYQHEYPNWENGVNKAYHGVKGFDDVPKQLLEMEKGDTVFFHPRFRKAISCHYAASDCYYIDVKGTIQENIIKEIEEIAKSKGLVGANVK
;
A
#
# COMPACT_ATOMS: atom_id res chain seq x y z
N MET A 1 -12.77 10.98 -12.20
CA MET A 1 -12.08 10.91 -10.89
C MET A 1 -12.88 9.90 -10.10
N ARG A 2 -12.28 8.76 -9.75
CA ARG A 2 -12.99 7.59 -9.19
C ARG A 2 -13.98 7.92 -8.06
N PHE A 3 -13.68 8.93 -7.23
CA PHE A 3 -14.62 9.46 -6.23
C PHE A 3 -15.92 10.05 -6.82
N LEU A 4 -15.81 10.90 -7.86
CA LEU A 4 -16.98 11.45 -8.57
C LEU A 4 -17.80 10.34 -9.22
N ASP A 5 -17.11 9.42 -9.88
CA ASP A 5 -17.75 8.31 -10.57
C ASP A 5 -18.49 7.40 -9.57
N LEU A 6 -17.93 7.20 -8.36
CA LEU A 6 -18.57 6.51 -7.26
C LEU A 6 -19.78 7.25 -6.70
N ILE A 7 -19.67 8.55 -6.37
CA ILE A 7 -20.77 9.29 -5.76
C ILE A 7 -21.95 9.45 -6.73
N GLU A 8 -21.67 9.62 -8.02
CA GLU A 8 -22.67 9.77 -9.08
C GLU A 8 -23.23 8.43 -9.58
N GLY A 9 -22.67 7.29 -9.15
CA GLY A 9 -23.18 5.98 -9.52
C GLY A 9 -22.82 5.54 -10.94
N ARG A 10 -21.73 6.07 -11.48
CA ARG A 10 -21.19 5.67 -12.79
C ARG A 10 -20.41 4.35 -12.73
N VAL A 11 -20.01 3.92 -11.54
CA VAL A 11 -19.34 2.65 -11.25
C VAL A 11 -20.03 1.91 -10.11
N TYR A 12 -19.73 0.61 -9.96
CA TYR A 12 -20.29 -0.24 -8.91
C TYR A 12 -20.00 0.34 -7.52
N ASN A 13 -21.03 0.47 -6.67
CA ASN A 13 -20.88 1.07 -5.34
C ASN A 13 -21.89 0.52 -4.31
N GLN A 14 -22.57 -0.59 -4.61
CA GLN A 14 -23.73 -1.05 -3.83
C GLN A 14 -23.38 -1.42 -2.39
N ASN A 15 -22.14 -1.83 -2.14
CA ASN A 15 -21.65 -2.19 -0.80
C ASN A 15 -21.00 -1.01 -0.06
N MET A 16 -21.00 0.19 -0.64
CA MET A 16 -20.33 1.36 -0.07
C MET A 16 -21.30 2.31 0.62
N THR A 17 -20.95 2.73 1.84
CA THR A 17 -21.71 3.77 2.52
C THR A 17 -21.19 5.16 2.15
N LYS A 18 -22.02 5.97 1.47
CA LYS A 18 -21.75 7.39 1.18
C LYS A 18 -22.27 8.25 2.32
N MET A 19 -21.38 8.91 3.06
CA MET A 19 -21.75 9.79 4.16
C MET A 19 -21.78 11.23 3.67
N LYS A 20 -22.92 11.89 3.88
CA LYS A 20 -23.09 13.32 3.63
C LYS A 20 -22.72 14.10 4.88
N ASP A 21 -22.11 15.26 4.69
CA ASP A 21 -21.92 16.23 5.77
C ASP A 21 -23.26 16.72 6.30
N ILE A 22 -23.45 16.71 7.62
CA ILE A 22 -24.74 17.05 8.25
C ILE A 22 -25.16 18.49 7.96
N ALA A 23 -24.20 19.43 7.88
CA ALA A 23 -24.48 20.83 7.60
C ALA A 23 -24.81 21.08 6.11
N LEU A 24 -24.37 20.18 5.22
CA LEU A 24 -24.50 20.35 3.77
C LEU A 24 -25.52 19.40 3.13
N LYS A 25 -26.00 18.36 3.83
CA LYS A 25 -26.82 17.27 3.26
C LYS A 25 -28.09 17.73 2.54
N ASP A 26 -28.66 18.87 2.95
CA ASP A 26 -29.90 19.43 2.41
C ASP A 26 -29.65 20.52 1.34
N ARG A 27 -28.38 20.86 1.07
CA ARG A 27 -27.99 21.83 0.03
C ARG A 27 -28.11 21.20 -1.35
N LYS A 28 -29.02 21.72 -2.17
CA LYS A 28 -29.27 21.26 -3.55
C LYS A 28 -28.51 22.07 -4.61
N ASP A 29 -27.91 23.19 -4.22
CA ASP A 29 -27.14 24.11 -5.07
C ASP A 29 -25.65 23.73 -5.16
N MET A 30 -25.23 22.66 -4.48
CA MET A 30 -23.85 22.20 -4.44
C MET A 30 -23.68 20.88 -5.19
N PRO A 31 -22.52 20.69 -5.85
CA PRO A 31 -22.25 19.43 -6.51
C PRO A 31 -21.99 18.32 -5.45
N PRO A 32 -22.30 17.04 -5.78
CA PRO A 32 -22.30 15.95 -4.80
C PRO A 32 -20.98 15.78 -4.03
N GLU A 33 -19.83 16.08 -4.63
CA GLU A 33 -18.50 15.98 -4.01
C GLU A 33 -18.23 17.01 -2.93
N ARG A 34 -19.04 18.08 -2.85
CA ARG A 34 -19.00 19.03 -1.74
C ARG A 34 -19.94 18.65 -0.61
N VAL A 35 -20.88 17.74 -0.86
CA VAL A 35 -21.86 17.28 0.13
C VAL A 35 -21.46 15.93 0.73
N ILE A 36 -20.91 15.01 -0.07
CA ILE A 36 -20.41 13.70 0.37
C ILE A 36 -18.94 13.86 0.77
N ASN A 37 -18.64 13.68 2.05
CA ASN A 37 -17.29 13.86 2.59
C ASN A 37 -16.56 12.54 2.90
N LYS A 38 -17.27 11.41 2.88
CA LYS A 38 -16.70 10.10 3.19
C LYS A 38 -17.42 8.98 2.44
N ILE A 39 -16.63 8.04 1.91
CA ILE A 39 -17.09 6.75 1.39
C ILE A 39 -16.46 5.67 2.28
N GLN A 40 -17.29 4.77 2.80
CA GLN A 40 -16.83 3.58 3.53
C GLN A 40 -16.81 2.37 2.61
N ASP A 41 -16.00 1.38 2.98
CA ASP A 41 -15.99 0.06 2.32
C ASP A 41 -15.54 0.11 0.85
N PHE A 42 -14.75 1.13 0.50
CA PHE A 42 -14.14 1.32 -0.82
C PHE A 42 -13.29 0.10 -1.28
N ILE A 43 -12.93 -0.78 -0.35
CA ILE A 43 -12.21 -2.03 -0.64
C ILE A 43 -13.03 -3.01 -1.50
N TRP A 44 -14.36 -2.86 -1.58
CA TRP A 44 -15.28 -3.73 -2.34
C TRP A 44 -15.73 -3.15 -3.69
N ASP A 45 -14.86 -2.37 -4.34
CA ASP A 45 -15.11 -1.78 -5.66
C ASP A 45 -14.74 -2.75 -6.81
N GLU A 46 -14.93 -2.33 -8.06
CA GLU A 46 -14.48 -3.00 -9.30
C GLU A 46 -12.98 -3.39 -9.29
N ILE A 47 -12.19 -2.81 -8.38
CA ILE A 47 -10.79 -3.16 -8.18
C ILE A 47 -10.63 -4.63 -7.75
N LEU A 48 -11.67 -5.22 -7.15
CA LEU A 48 -11.69 -6.62 -6.74
C LEU A 48 -11.66 -7.59 -7.91
N ASP A 49 -12.28 -7.26 -9.04
CA ASP A 49 -12.24 -8.12 -10.24
C ASP A 49 -10.79 -8.29 -10.73
N TYR A 50 -10.00 -7.22 -10.65
CA TYR A 50 -8.57 -7.27 -10.95
C TYR A 50 -7.78 -8.00 -9.87
N ILE A 51 -8.13 -7.85 -8.60
CA ILE A 51 -7.45 -8.53 -7.49
C ILE A 51 -7.69 -10.04 -7.53
N GLU A 52 -8.91 -10.47 -7.86
CA GLU A 52 -9.29 -11.87 -8.01
C GLU A 52 -8.39 -12.61 -9.02
N CYS A 53 -7.94 -11.93 -10.08
CA CYS A 53 -6.98 -12.48 -11.04
C CYS A 53 -5.66 -12.96 -10.37
N PHE A 54 -5.29 -12.41 -9.22
CA PHE A 54 -4.09 -12.77 -8.46
C PHE A 54 -4.41 -13.64 -7.24
N THR A 55 -5.43 -13.25 -6.46
CA THR A 55 -5.77 -13.87 -5.18
C THR A 55 -6.82 -14.97 -5.29
N GLY A 56 -7.41 -15.21 -6.47
CA GLY A 56 -8.59 -16.05 -6.60
C GLY A 56 -9.79 -15.48 -5.82
N PRO A 57 -10.90 -16.24 -5.76
CA PRO A 57 -12.20 -15.72 -5.33
C PRO A 57 -12.27 -15.35 -3.84
N ASN A 58 -11.38 -15.90 -3.01
CA ASN A 58 -11.40 -15.66 -1.57
C ASN A 58 -10.41 -14.56 -1.22
N ILE A 59 -10.89 -13.31 -1.14
CA ILE A 59 -10.04 -12.12 -1.02
C ILE A 59 -10.04 -11.59 0.41
N MET A 60 -8.86 -11.32 0.98
CA MET A 60 -8.67 -10.64 2.25
C MET A 60 -7.85 -9.36 2.06
N GLY A 61 -8.43 -8.20 2.36
CA GLY A 61 -7.68 -6.97 2.55
C GLY A 61 -7.02 -6.98 3.94
N PHE A 62 -5.70 -7.13 4.00
CA PHE A 62 -4.99 -7.35 5.28
C PHE A 62 -4.13 -6.17 5.72
N HIS A 63 -3.75 -5.27 4.80
CA HIS A 63 -2.91 -4.12 5.13
C HIS A 63 -3.25 -2.91 4.27
N THR A 64 -3.77 -1.85 4.90
CA THR A 64 -4.19 -0.61 4.23
C THR A 64 -3.33 0.56 4.69
N MET A 65 -2.82 1.34 3.75
CA MET A 65 -2.09 2.58 4.03
C MET A 65 -2.58 3.72 3.15
N LEU A 66 -2.81 4.86 3.79
CA LEU A 66 -2.87 6.16 3.12
C LEU A 66 -1.52 6.86 3.34
N ILE A 67 -0.84 7.20 2.25
CA ILE A 67 0.49 7.79 2.27
C ILE A 67 0.41 9.19 1.68
N ASN A 68 0.50 10.18 2.57
CA ASN A 68 0.64 11.57 2.21
C ASN A 68 2.13 11.92 2.20
N LYS A 69 2.73 12.09 1.01
CA LYS A 69 4.13 12.48 0.91
C LYS A 69 4.22 14.01 0.96
N PRO A 70 4.88 14.60 1.97
CA PRO A 70 5.15 16.03 1.94
C PRO A 70 6.18 16.35 0.84
N PRO A 71 6.18 17.59 0.33
CA PRO A 71 7.29 18.09 -0.50
C PRO A 71 8.63 17.82 0.19
N ASP A 72 9.63 17.36 -0.57
CA ASP A 72 10.97 17.16 -0.02
C ASP A 72 11.59 18.54 0.25
N PRO A 73 11.97 18.87 1.52
CA PRO A 73 12.64 20.13 1.83
C PRO A 73 14.11 20.16 1.34
N GLY A 74 14.53 19.19 0.53
CA GLY A 74 15.89 19.01 0.03
C GLY A 74 16.75 18.09 0.90
N THR A 75 16.21 17.60 2.02
CA THR A 75 16.92 16.72 2.97
C THR A 75 16.72 15.23 2.67
N ARG A 76 15.88 14.89 1.69
CA ARG A 76 15.56 13.51 1.27
C ARG A 76 15.00 12.63 2.40
N SER A 77 14.53 13.25 3.48
CA SER A 77 14.03 12.56 4.69
C SER A 77 12.75 11.74 4.45
N SER A 78 11.97 12.08 3.42
CA SER A 78 10.77 11.35 3.00
C SER A 78 11.05 10.22 2.00
N ARG A 79 12.32 10.01 1.61
CA ARG A 79 12.70 8.96 0.67
C ARG A 79 12.42 7.60 1.31
N HIS A 80 11.59 6.80 0.65
CA HIS A 80 11.56 5.36 0.98
C HIS A 80 12.66 4.66 0.19
N PRO A 81 13.45 3.77 0.82
CA PRO A 81 14.41 2.95 0.11
C PRO A 81 13.71 1.93 -0.78
N LEU A 82 14.46 1.39 -1.75
CA LEU A 82 14.02 0.26 -2.55
C LEU A 82 13.80 -0.95 -1.63
N HIS A 83 12.61 -1.53 -1.62
CA HIS A 83 12.26 -2.65 -0.72
C HIS A 83 11.31 -3.64 -1.39
N GLN A 84 11.05 -4.74 -0.66
CA GLN A 84 10.11 -5.78 -1.03
C GLN A 84 9.07 -5.85 0.09
N ASP A 85 7.80 -5.55 -0.17
CA ASP A 85 6.74 -5.60 0.85
C ASP A 85 6.66 -6.95 1.58
N LEU A 86 6.94 -8.04 0.87
CA LEU A 86 6.95 -9.40 1.38
C LEU A 86 7.92 -9.56 2.55
N TYR A 87 8.93 -8.69 2.69
CA TYR A 87 9.80 -8.63 3.86
C TYR A 87 9.00 -8.42 5.15
N TYR A 88 7.95 -7.61 5.11
CA TYR A 88 7.09 -7.29 6.25
C TYR A 88 5.95 -8.29 6.44
N PHE A 89 5.76 -9.22 5.50
CA PHE A 89 4.60 -10.12 5.47
C PHE A 89 4.98 -11.54 5.89
N PRO A 90 4.55 -12.01 7.08
CA PRO A 90 4.84 -13.36 7.55
C PRO A 90 3.85 -14.42 7.01
N PHE A 91 3.24 -14.22 5.84
CA PHE A 91 2.31 -15.18 5.23
C PHE A 91 2.60 -15.45 3.76
N ARG A 92 2.14 -16.60 3.29
CA ARG A 92 2.48 -17.23 2.00
C ARG A 92 1.26 -17.96 1.41
N PRO A 93 1.27 -18.28 0.10
CA PRO A 93 2.35 -18.07 -0.87
C PRO A 93 2.33 -16.67 -1.51
N ALA A 94 3.51 -16.15 -1.87
CA ALA A 94 3.65 -14.75 -2.29
C ALA A 94 2.92 -14.41 -3.60
N ASN A 95 2.74 -15.39 -4.47
CA ASN A 95 2.00 -15.26 -5.73
C ASN A 95 0.47 -15.14 -5.54
N ARG A 96 -0.02 -15.32 -4.31
CA ARG A 96 -1.42 -15.15 -3.92
C ARG A 96 -1.63 -13.83 -3.17
N ILE A 97 -0.67 -12.91 -3.29
CA ILE A 97 -0.68 -11.60 -2.65
C ILE A 97 -0.47 -10.55 -3.75
N VAL A 98 -1.28 -9.50 -3.74
CA VAL A 98 -1.17 -8.37 -4.66
C VAL A 98 -1.34 -7.06 -3.91
N CYS A 99 -0.51 -6.09 -4.26
CA CYS A 99 -0.70 -4.71 -3.86
C CYS A 99 -1.53 -4.00 -4.92
N ALA A 100 -2.62 -3.34 -4.52
CA ALA A 100 -3.32 -2.36 -5.34
C ALA A 100 -2.97 -0.96 -4.84
N TRP A 101 -2.43 -0.13 -5.73
CA TRP A 101 -2.00 1.22 -5.43
C TRP A 101 -2.71 2.22 -6.33
N THR A 102 -3.35 3.23 -5.75
CA THR A 102 -4.16 4.19 -6.51
C THR A 102 -3.66 5.62 -6.29
N ALA A 103 -3.42 6.34 -7.39
CA ALA A 103 -3.06 7.75 -7.39
C ALA A 103 -4.25 8.61 -6.93
N MET A 104 -4.13 9.29 -5.78
CA MET A 104 -5.13 10.26 -5.32
C MET A 104 -4.96 11.64 -5.97
N GLU A 105 -3.82 11.90 -6.58
CA GLU A 105 -3.47 13.10 -7.33
C GLU A 105 -2.56 12.70 -8.49
N LYS A 106 -2.23 13.62 -9.38
CA LYS A 106 -1.25 13.35 -10.44
C LYS A 106 0.11 13.07 -9.79
N VAL A 107 0.72 11.94 -10.13
CA VAL A 107 2.00 11.50 -9.57
C VAL A 107 3.01 11.36 -10.70
N TYR A 108 4.14 12.06 -10.58
CA TYR A 108 5.20 12.12 -11.57
C TYR A 108 6.56 12.11 -10.88
N ARG A 109 7.64 12.13 -11.66
CA ARG A 109 9.00 12.06 -11.12
C ARG A 109 9.26 13.02 -9.96
N ASP A 110 8.86 14.28 -10.09
CA ASP A 110 9.29 15.33 -9.17
C ASP A 110 8.50 15.34 -7.85
N ASN A 111 7.25 14.86 -7.84
CA ASN A 111 6.47 14.69 -6.61
C ASN A 111 6.56 13.27 -6.02
N GLY A 112 7.53 12.48 -6.50
CA GLY A 112 7.92 11.22 -5.88
C GLY A 112 7.07 10.03 -6.29
N CYS A 113 6.86 9.86 -7.59
CA CYS A 113 6.28 8.65 -8.17
C CYS A 113 6.93 7.34 -7.71
N LEU A 114 6.21 6.26 -7.96
CA LEU A 114 6.78 4.94 -7.77
C LEU A 114 7.85 4.73 -8.83
N PHE A 115 8.77 3.85 -8.53
CA PHE A 115 9.59 3.23 -9.57
C PHE A 115 9.47 1.73 -9.41
N VAL A 116 9.83 0.92 -10.39
CA VAL A 116 9.85 -0.55 -10.35
C VAL A 116 11.13 -1.09 -10.98
N ILE A 117 11.48 -2.33 -10.66
CA ILE A 117 12.48 -3.10 -11.39
C ILE A 117 11.73 -4.22 -12.12
N PRO A 118 11.47 -4.10 -13.44
CA PRO A 118 10.73 -5.11 -14.18
C PRO A 118 11.34 -6.51 -14.03
N GLY A 119 10.50 -7.53 -13.87
CA GLY A 119 10.92 -8.92 -13.69
C GLY A 119 11.44 -9.31 -12.30
N SER A 120 11.75 -8.35 -11.42
CA SER A 120 12.31 -8.64 -10.07
C SER A 120 11.40 -9.51 -9.19
N HIS A 121 10.09 -9.54 -9.43
CA HIS A 121 9.14 -10.40 -8.71
C HIS A 121 9.45 -11.90 -8.84
N LYS A 122 10.14 -12.32 -9.91
CA LYS A 122 10.57 -13.70 -10.15
C LYS A 122 11.78 -14.11 -9.30
N GLY A 123 12.47 -13.15 -8.69
CA GLY A 123 13.65 -13.38 -7.86
C GLY A 123 13.33 -13.98 -6.49
N LYS A 124 14.27 -13.90 -5.56
CA LYS A 124 14.07 -14.31 -4.16
C LYS A 124 13.67 -13.11 -3.28
N LEU A 125 13.33 -13.40 -2.02
CA LEU A 125 13.35 -12.37 -0.99
C LEU A 125 14.82 -12.09 -0.64
N TYR A 126 15.24 -10.84 -0.77
CA TYR A 126 16.59 -10.38 -0.47
C TYR A 126 16.70 -9.91 0.97
N GLN A 127 17.93 -9.74 1.45
CA GLN A 127 18.18 -9.14 2.75
C GLN A 127 17.85 -7.65 2.73
N HIS A 128 17.17 -7.18 3.77
CA HIS A 128 16.92 -5.76 3.98
C HIS A 128 17.68 -5.25 5.21
N GLU A 129 18.10 -3.99 5.14
CA GLU A 129 18.79 -3.28 6.23
C GLU A 129 18.39 -1.80 6.24
N TYR A 130 18.61 -1.11 7.37
CA TYR A 130 18.45 0.33 7.40
C TYR A 130 19.50 0.98 6.48
N PRO A 131 19.09 1.83 5.53
CA PRO A 131 20.02 2.61 4.73
C PRO A 131 20.92 3.49 5.61
N ASN A 132 22.20 3.58 5.26
CA ASN A 132 23.13 4.50 5.91
C ASN A 132 23.04 5.90 5.25
N TRP A 133 22.01 6.66 5.60
CA TRP A 133 21.79 8.02 5.09
C TRP A 133 22.11 9.08 6.16
N GLU A 134 22.73 10.19 5.75
CA GLU A 134 23.24 11.24 6.65
C GLU A 134 22.17 11.81 7.61
N ASN A 135 20.93 11.95 7.14
CA ASN A 135 19.82 12.52 7.92
C ASN A 135 18.99 11.48 8.68
N GLY A 136 19.48 10.25 8.78
CA GLY A 136 18.75 9.14 9.36
C GLY A 136 17.64 8.61 8.45
N VAL A 137 16.94 7.58 8.94
CA VAL A 137 15.90 6.87 8.21
C VAL A 137 14.70 6.66 9.13
N ASN A 138 13.49 6.83 8.59
CA ASN A 138 12.27 6.55 9.34
C ASN A 138 12.25 5.09 9.81
N LYS A 139 11.68 4.84 11.00
CA LYS A 139 11.49 3.48 11.50
C LYS A 139 10.76 2.61 10.48
N ALA A 140 11.12 1.34 10.43
CA ALA A 140 10.65 0.36 9.47
C ALA A 140 10.96 0.67 7.99
N TYR A 141 11.79 1.66 7.62
CA TYR A 141 12.18 1.90 6.21
C TYR A 141 13.47 1.14 5.88
N HIS A 142 13.34 -0.17 5.63
CA HIS A 142 14.48 -1.01 5.27
C HIS A 142 14.66 -1.09 3.75
N GLY A 143 15.90 -0.95 3.28
CA GLY A 143 16.27 -1.10 1.88
C GLY A 143 16.85 -2.47 1.56
N VAL A 144 16.67 -2.93 0.32
CA VAL A 144 17.35 -4.15 -0.18
C VAL A 144 18.85 -3.88 -0.27
N LYS A 145 19.65 -4.73 0.40
CA LYS A 145 21.11 -4.61 0.42
C LYS A 145 21.72 -4.83 -0.97
N GLY A 146 22.50 -3.86 -1.44
CA GLY A 146 23.31 -3.97 -2.67
C GLY A 146 22.54 -3.70 -3.98
N PHE A 147 21.39 -3.03 -3.91
CA PHE A 147 20.54 -2.72 -5.09
C PHE A 147 20.37 -1.22 -5.32
N ASP A 148 21.28 -0.39 -4.83
CA ASP A 148 21.17 1.08 -4.95
C ASP A 148 21.23 1.55 -6.40
N ASP A 149 22.06 0.91 -7.23
CA ASP A 149 22.38 1.36 -8.60
C ASP A 149 21.67 0.59 -9.72
N VAL A 150 20.71 -0.26 -9.38
CA VAL A 150 19.95 -1.00 -10.40
C VAL A 150 19.08 -0.06 -11.25
N PRO A 151 18.90 -0.33 -12.56
CA PRO A 151 17.97 0.40 -13.40
C PRO A 151 16.54 0.30 -12.87
N LYS A 152 15.86 1.45 -12.81
CA LYS A 152 14.51 1.58 -12.27
C LYS A 152 13.62 2.23 -13.32
N GLN A 153 12.42 1.71 -13.50
CA GLN A 153 11.39 2.30 -14.34
C GLN A 153 10.44 3.12 -13.49
N LEU A 154 10.32 4.41 -13.76
CA LEU A 154 9.37 5.29 -13.08
C LEU A 154 7.92 4.95 -13.50
N LEU A 155 6.99 5.05 -12.55
CA LEU A 155 5.56 4.88 -12.78
C LEU A 155 4.85 6.21 -12.54
N GLU A 156 4.83 7.04 -13.56
CA GLU A 156 4.00 8.25 -13.56
C GLU A 156 2.54 7.86 -13.80
N MET A 157 1.63 8.48 -13.05
CA MET A 157 0.24 8.10 -12.96
C MET A 157 -0.63 9.35 -12.88
N GLU A 158 -1.70 9.37 -13.65
CA GLU A 158 -2.72 10.40 -13.53
C GLU A 158 -3.61 10.12 -12.31
N LYS A 159 -4.34 11.14 -11.88
CA LYS A 159 -5.27 11.01 -10.75
C LYS A 159 -6.33 9.95 -11.02
N GLY A 160 -6.36 8.92 -10.17
CA GLY A 160 -7.31 7.80 -10.25
C GLY A 160 -6.72 6.54 -10.91
N ASP A 161 -5.54 6.62 -11.52
CA ASP A 161 -4.86 5.44 -12.04
C ASP A 161 -4.55 4.47 -10.90
N THR A 162 -4.63 3.19 -11.20
CA THR A 162 -4.26 2.10 -10.28
C THR A 162 -3.16 1.25 -10.89
N VAL A 163 -2.12 0.96 -10.11
CA VAL A 163 -1.11 -0.05 -10.45
C VAL A 163 -1.24 -1.24 -9.51
N PHE A 164 -1.19 -2.44 -10.09
CA PHE A 164 -1.12 -3.70 -9.36
C PHE A 164 0.29 -4.26 -9.43
N PHE A 165 0.85 -4.68 -8.30
CA PHE A 165 2.17 -5.29 -8.28
C PHE A 165 2.31 -6.35 -7.19
N HIS A 166 3.15 -7.35 -7.47
CA HIS A 166 3.51 -8.39 -6.52
C HIS A 166 4.22 -7.79 -5.30
N PRO A 167 4.03 -8.30 -4.06
CA PRO A 167 4.62 -7.76 -2.83
C PRO A 167 6.16 -7.82 -2.80
N ARG A 168 6.84 -8.17 -3.89
CA ARG A 168 8.30 -8.16 -3.95
C ARG A 168 8.87 -6.80 -4.35
N PHE A 169 8.08 -5.73 -4.29
CA PHE A 169 8.48 -4.39 -4.76
C PHE A 169 7.51 -3.27 -4.29
N ARG A 170 7.90 -1.99 -3.98
CA ARG A 170 6.94 -0.87 -3.70
C ARG A 170 7.43 0.61 -3.64
N LYS A 171 6.48 1.59 -3.79
CA LYS A 171 6.27 2.84 -2.97
C LYS A 171 4.75 3.21 -2.83
N ALA A 172 4.34 4.02 -1.82
CA ALA A 172 3.07 4.79 -1.54
C ALA A 172 1.65 4.10 -1.44
N ILE A 173 0.52 4.85 -1.35
CA ILE A 173 -0.87 4.42 -0.98
C ILE A 173 -1.25 3.04 -1.50
N SER A 174 -1.42 2.07 -0.60
CA SER A 174 -1.77 0.75 -1.03
C SER A 174 -2.72 0.06 -0.07
N CYS A 175 -3.63 -0.71 -0.67
CA CYS A 175 -4.22 -1.85 0.00
C CYS A 175 -3.50 -3.09 -0.52
N HIS A 176 -2.97 -3.89 0.40
CA HIS A 176 -2.47 -5.20 0.09
C HIS A 176 -3.58 -6.22 0.34
N TYR A 177 -3.81 -7.04 -0.69
CA TYR A 177 -4.76 -8.12 -0.68
C TYR A 177 -4.00 -9.44 -0.72
N ALA A 178 -4.50 -10.40 0.03
CA ALA A 178 -4.03 -11.78 0.02
C ALA A 178 -5.23 -12.69 -0.20
N ALA A 179 -4.99 -13.84 -0.81
CA ALA A 179 -5.96 -14.91 -0.79
C ALA A 179 -6.21 -15.35 0.66
N SER A 180 -7.46 -15.58 1.05
CA SER A 180 -7.80 -15.95 2.43
C SER A 180 -7.27 -17.33 2.84
N ASP A 181 -6.82 -18.13 1.87
CA ASP A 181 -6.16 -19.43 2.06
C ASP A 181 -4.64 -19.30 2.27
N CYS A 182 -4.11 -18.06 2.36
CA CYS A 182 -2.73 -17.85 2.78
C CYS A 182 -2.51 -18.35 4.22
N TYR A 183 -1.30 -18.83 4.48
CA TYR A 183 -0.89 -19.34 5.78
C TYR A 183 0.33 -18.59 6.29
N TYR A 184 0.42 -18.44 7.61
CA TYR A 184 1.56 -17.84 8.26
C TYR A 184 2.76 -18.78 8.30
N ILE A 185 3.95 -18.22 8.23
CA ILE A 185 5.22 -18.96 8.28
C ILE A 185 5.97 -18.67 9.58
N ASP A 186 6.70 -19.66 10.08
CA ASP A 186 7.71 -19.41 11.10
C ASP A 186 8.87 -18.62 10.46
N VAL A 187 9.12 -17.44 11.01
CA VAL A 187 10.16 -16.52 10.53
C VAL A 187 11.49 -16.70 11.25
N LYS A 188 11.56 -17.55 12.29
CA LYS A 188 12.79 -17.76 13.07
C LYS A 188 13.91 -18.31 12.19
N GLY A 189 15.09 -17.69 12.26
CA GLY A 189 16.25 -18.02 11.43
C GLY A 189 16.13 -17.57 9.98
N THR A 190 15.08 -16.84 9.62
CA THR A 190 14.88 -16.30 8.26
C THR A 190 15.28 -14.82 8.19
N ILE A 191 15.35 -14.30 6.96
CA ILE A 191 15.58 -12.87 6.68
C ILE A 191 14.54 -11.97 7.40
N GLN A 192 13.33 -12.49 7.67
CA GLN A 192 12.23 -11.71 8.26
C GLN A 192 12.24 -11.69 9.80
N GLU A 193 13.12 -12.43 10.47
CA GLU A 193 13.12 -12.53 11.93
C GLU A 193 13.24 -11.15 12.60
N ASN A 194 14.13 -10.30 12.10
CA ASN A 194 14.41 -8.99 12.70
C ASN A 194 13.23 -8.03 12.56
N ILE A 195 12.58 -8.01 11.39
CA ILE A 195 11.47 -7.09 11.16
C ILE A 195 10.22 -7.48 11.94
N ILE A 196 9.97 -8.78 12.17
CA ILE A 196 8.86 -9.22 13.00
C ILE A 196 9.08 -8.82 14.46
N LYS A 197 10.30 -8.96 14.99
CA LYS A 197 10.63 -8.45 16.34
C LYS A 197 10.41 -6.94 16.45
N GLU A 198 10.84 -6.17 15.45
CA GLU A 198 10.61 -4.72 15.44
C GLU A 198 9.11 -4.37 15.41
N ILE A 199 8.32 -5.07 14.58
CA ILE A 199 6.87 -4.87 14.50
C ILE A 199 6.21 -5.19 15.86
N GLU A 200 6.61 -6.27 16.53
CA GLU A 200 6.12 -6.64 17.86
C GLU A 200 6.48 -5.58 18.91
N GLU A 201 7.70 -5.05 18.90
CA GLU A 201 8.13 -3.97 19.79
C GLU A 201 7.31 -2.70 19.57
N ILE A 202 7.06 -2.34 18.30
CA ILE A 202 6.19 -1.21 17.94
C ILE A 202 4.77 -1.46 18.44
N ALA A 203 4.22 -2.67 18.26
CA ALA A 203 2.88 -3.02 18.74
C ALA A 203 2.79 -2.92 20.27
N LYS A 204 3.78 -3.45 21.00
CA LYS A 204 3.89 -3.34 22.47
C LYS A 204 3.95 -1.88 22.91
N SER A 205 4.75 -1.04 22.26
CA SER A 205 4.84 0.39 22.58
C SER A 205 3.52 1.15 22.41
N LYS A 206 2.61 0.62 21.57
CA LYS A 206 1.26 1.15 21.34
C LYS A 206 0.19 0.53 22.25
N GLY A 207 0.57 -0.29 23.22
CA GLY A 207 -0.37 -0.96 24.13
C GLY A 207 -1.13 -2.13 23.50
N LEU A 208 -0.75 -2.58 22.31
CA LEU A 208 -1.32 -3.76 21.65
C LEU A 208 -0.60 -5.01 22.18
N VAL A 209 -0.83 -5.34 23.45
CA VAL A 209 -0.24 -6.53 24.10
C VAL A 209 -1.21 -7.70 23.96
N GLY A 210 -0.76 -8.83 23.40
CA GLY A 210 -1.54 -10.07 23.32
C GLY A 210 -2.33 -10.30 22.02
N ALA A 211 -2.20 -9.44 21.02
CA ALA A 211 -2.51 -9.83 19.66
C ALA A 211 -1.51 -10.92 19.27
N ASN A 212 -1.95 -12.18 19.28
CA ASN A 212 -1.20 -13.26 18.65
C ASN A 212 -1.01 -12.86 17.18
N VAL A 213 0.13 -12.28 16.86
CA VAL A 213 0.63 -12.19 15.48
C VAL A 213 1.07 -13.61 15.14
N LYS A 214 0.10 -14.51 15.02
CA LYS A 214 0.28 -15.82 14.42
C LYS A 214 0.36 -15.63 12.93
#